data_AF-A0A2E5B5R0-F1
#
_entry.id   AF-A0A2E5B5R0-F1
#
_cell.length_a   1.000
_cell.length_b   1.000
_cell.length_c   1.000
_cell.angle_alpha   90.00
_cell.angle_beta   90.00
_cell.angle_gamma   90.00
#
_symmetry.space_group_name_H-M   'P 1'
#
loop_
_entity.id
_entity.type
_entity.pdbx_description
1 polymer ?
#
loop_
_entity_poly.entity_id
_entity_poly.type
_entity_poly.pdbx_seq_one_letter_code
_entity_poly.pdbx_strand_id
1 'polypeptide(L)'
;MFALSSVGGCHRSDCSSRCAYLSSIHDKSPAMTILRGCSTCCFAPLQTVMSERLLGRSMRIHGIVSSGLGRAHIFMSQEHYQSQFKTIIGGGAWPGTLNVKVEGESLIQYKKLRVSAGLEEGEGSDIELHPVKGFDRDGVSFGGATAFLATIESKGASHDCAVLIPDLTRHEDVVEVIAEVFLRESCSLVDGETVSIVLE
;
A
#
# COMPACT_ATOMS: atom_id res chain seq x y z
N MET A 1 -44.29 35.98 32.80
CA MET A 1 -43.38 35.57 33.89
C MET A 1 -42.37 34.63 33.26
N PHE A 2 -41.27 35.11 32.65
CA PHE A 2 -40.02 35.69 33.25
C PHE A 2 -39.42 34.73 34.30
N ALA A 3 -38.16 34.28 34.26
CA ALA A 3 -36.90 34.74 33.63
C ALA A 3 -36.03 33.50 33.22
N LEU A 4 -35.13 33.44 32.21
CA LEU A 4 -33.93 34.21 31.82
C LEU A 4 -32.78 34.28 32.85
N SER A 5 -31.71 33.51 32.60
CA SER A 5 -30.27 33.85 32.80
C SER A 5 -29.46 32.76 32.04
N SER A 6 -28.76 32.96 30.92
CA SER A 6 -27.63 33.82 30.51
C SER A 6 -26.26 33.09 30.50
N VAL A 7 -25.79 32.80 29.28
CA VAL A 7 -24.47 33.01 28.66
C VAL A 7 -23.16 32.54 29.33
N GLY A 8 -22.35 31.82 28.53
CA GLY A 8 -20.87 31.78 28.55
C GLY A 8 -20.33 30.35 28.65
N GLY A 9 -19.40 29.83 27.83
CA GLY A 9 -18.57 30.37 26.76
C GLY A 9 -17.80 29.21 26.12
N CYS A 10 -17.33 29.41 24.89
CA CYS A 10 -16.60 28.43 24.09
C CYS A 10 -15.12 28.36 24.55
N HIS A 11 -14.57 27.18 24.80
CA HIS A 11 -13.13 26.97 24.86
C HIS A 11 -12.72 25.65 24.21
N ARG A 12 -11.73 25.78 23.30
CA ARG A 12 -11.05 24.72 22.56
C ARG A 12 -10.13 23.96 23.52
N SER A 13 -10.25 22.64 23.56
CA SER A 13 -9.13 21.68 23.67
C SER A 13 -9.66 20.33 24.13
N ASP A 14 -9.97 19.42 23.21
CA ASP A 14 -9.83 18.00 23.51
C ASP A 14 -9.71 17.18 22.23
N CYS A 15 -8.46 16.98 21.81
CA CYS A 15 -8.09 16.10 20.71
C CYS A 15 -6.65 15.67 20.96
N SER A 16 -6.44 14.66 21.81
CA SER A 16 -5.18 13.93 21.90
C SER A 16 -5.33 12.68 22.76
N SER A 17 -5.42 11.52 22.11
CA SER A 17 -5.15 10.22 22.74
C SER A 17 -4.70 9.24 21.65
N ARG A 18 -3.46 9.40 21.19
CA ARG A 18 -2.67 8.38 20.47
C ARG A 18 -1.26 8.93 20.17
N CYS A 19 -0.33 8.75 21.11
CA CYS A 19 1.11 8.78 20.83
C CYS A 19 1.87 8.22 22.02
N ALA A 20 2.21 6.93 21.97
CA ALA A 20 3.18 6.33 22.87
C ALA A 20 3.83 5.15 22.15
N TYR A 21 4.90 5.41 21.40
CA TYR A 21 6.00 4.47 21.19
C TYR A 21 7.12 5.22 20.45
N LEU A 22 8.08 5.77 21.19
CA LEU A 22 9.42 6.13 20.71
C LEU A 22 10.20 6.69 21.90
N SER A 23 10.98 5.84 22.56
CA SER A 23 12.18 6.29 23.26
C SER A 23 13.17 5.14 23.37
N SER A 24 14.44 5.47 23.12
CA SER A 24 15.68 4.73 23.39
C SER A 24 16.42 4.33 22.11
N ILE A 25 17.48 5.07 21.77
CA ILE A 25 18.85 4.54 21.66
C ILE A 25 19.84 5.73 21.70
N HIS A 26 20.91 5.47 22.43
CA HIS A 26 21.94 6.38 22.93
C HIS A 26 22.90 6.92 21.88
N ASP A 27 23.26 8.18 22.11
CA ASP A 27 24.53 8.89 21.93
C ASP A 27 25.81 8.01 21.82
N LYS A 28 26.66 8.33 20.83
CA LYS A 28 28.13 8.49 20.95
C LYS A 28 28.76 8.94 19.62
N SER A 29 29.17 10.21 19.54
CA SER A 29 30.14 10.72 18.54
C SER A 29 31.59 10.40 18.93
N PRO A 30 32.52 10.41 17.94
CA PRO A 30 33.81 11.06 18.23
C PRO A 30 34.33 11.98 17.10
N ALA A 31 34.83 13.13 17.56
CA ALA A 31 36.04 13.85 17.14
C ALA A 31 36.30 14.19 15.65
N MET A 32 35.93 15.45 15.36
CA MET A 32 36.62 16.48 14.58
C MET A 32 38.14 16.34 14.44
N THR A 33 38.63 16.30 13.18
CA THR A 33 40.01 16.67 12.81
C THR A 33 39.93 17.79 11.76
N ILE A 34 40.43 18.96 12.12
CA ILE A 34 40.54 20.13 11.26
C ILE A 34 41.83 20.00 10.44
N LEU A 35 41.72 19.98 9.10
CA LEU A 35 42.83 20.32 8.23
C LEU A 35 42.53 21.60 7.45
N ARG A 36 43.50 22.52 7.47
CA ARG A 36 43.42 23.87 6.93
C ARG A 36 43.55 23.89 5.41
N GLY A 37 42.67 24.65 4.76
CA GLY A 37 42.99 25.58 3.67
C GLY A 37 43.26 25.04 2.28
N CYS A 38 42.35 25.31 1.35
CA CYS A 38 42.72 25.87 0.05
C CYS A 38 41.56 26.77 -0.45
N SER A 39 41.93 28.01 -0.77
CA SER A 39 41.04 29.04 -1.31
C SER A 39 40.73 28.75 -2.77
N THR A 40 39.54 29.18 -3.21
CA THR A 40 39.02 29.21 -4.59
C THR A 40 38.76 27.86 -5.26
N CYS A 41 37.48 27.54 -5.45
CA CYS A 41 36.85 27.41 -6.78
C CYS A 41 35.40 26.90 -6.67
N CYS A 42 34.51 27.65 -7.33
CA CYS A 42 33.26 27.20 -7.94
C CYS A 42 32.08 26.80 -7.03
N PHE A 43 31.09 27.71 -6.98
CA PHE A 43 29.68 27.39 -6.84
C PHE A 43 29.33 26.21 -7.77
N ALA A 44 29.09 25.04 -7.19
CA ALA A 44 28.31 24.00 -7.83
C ALA A 44 26.91 24.04 -7.19
N PRO A 45 25.82 24.14 -7.98
CA PRO A 45 24.49 24.09 -7.43
C PRO A 45 24.27 22.72 -6.77
N LEU A 46 23.56 22.70 -5.64
CA LEU A 46 22.91 21.49 -5.12
C LEU A 46 21.95 20.98 -6.21
N GLN A 47 22.47 20.17 -7.14
CA GLN A 47 21.63 19.27 -7.88
C GLN A 47 21.18 18.22 -6.87
N THR A 48 19.91 18.36 -6.49
CA THR A 48 19.06 17.28 -6.01
C THR A 48 19.56 15.97 -6.59
N VAL A 49 20.04 15.08 -5.73
CA VAL A 49 20.30 13.69 -6.09
C VAL A 49 18.92 13.09 -6.33
N MET A 50 18.36 13.33 -7.53
CA MET A 50 17.22 12.58 -8.01
C MET A 50 17.75 11.17 -8.20
N SER A 51 17.32 10.27 -7.34
CA SER A 51 17.54 8.85 -7.48
C SER A 51 17.07 8.47 -8.88
N GLU A 52 18.01 8.26 -9.79
CA GLU A 52 17.79 7.57 -11.06
C GLU A 52 17.37 6.15 -10.69
N ARG A 53 16.10 5.96 -10.37
CA ARG A 53 15.45 4.67 -10.55
C ARG A 53 15.54 4.42 -12.04
N LEU A 54 16.40 3.47 -12.40
CA LEU A 54 16.47 2.89 -13.73
C LEU A 54 15.03 2.74 -14.24
N LEU A 55 14.78 3.20 -15.47
CA LEU A 55 13.47 3.17 -16.13
C LEU A 55 12.96 1.72 -16.22
N GLY A 56 12.46 1.19 -15.11
CA GLY A 56 11.60 0.03 -15.07
C GLY A 56 10.38 0.35 -15.92
N ARG A 57 9.94 -0.59 -16.73
CA ARG A 57 8.73 -0.40 -17.53
C ARG A 57 7.57 -0.40 -16.55
N SER A 58 7.07 0.79 -16.22
CA SER A 58 5.89 0.95 -15.37
C SER A 58 4.71 0.22 -16.01
N MET A 59 4.09 -0.70 -15.29
CA MET A 59 2.83 -1.34 -15.68
C MET A 59 1.67 -0.49 -15.15
N ARG A 60 0.65 -0.28 -15.98
CA ARG A 60 -0.57 0.41 -15.55
C ARG A 60 -1.80 -0.44 -15.87
N ILE A 61 -2.62 -0.67 -14.85
CA ILE A 61 -3.85 -1.45 -14.92
C ILE A 61 -5.01 -0.51 -14.61
N HIS A 62 -5.95 -0.39 -15.54
CA HIS A 62 -7.20 0.33 -15.35
C HIS A 62 -8.33 -0.67 -15.11
N GLY A 63 -9.25 -0.32 -14.22
CA GLY A 63 -10.40 -1.17 -13.98
C GLY A 63 -11.51 -0.47 -13.21
N ILE A 64 -12.57 -1.25 -12.97
CA ILE A 64 -13.82 -0.78 -12.37
C ILE A 64 -13.98 -1.40 -10.99
N VAL A 65 -14.20 -0.57 -9.98
CA VAL A 65 -14.44 -1.00 -8.60
C VAL A 65 -15.72 -1.84 -8.54
N SER A 66 -15.65 -2.97 -7.84
CA SER A 66 -16.76 -3.89 -7.65
C SER A 66 -16.81 -4.44 -6.22
N SER A 67 -17.99 -4.83 -5.76
CA SER A 67 -18.16 -5.57 -4.51
C SER A 67 -17.95 -7.07 -4.71
N GLY A 68 -17.21 -7.69 -3.78
CA GLY A 68 -17.14 -9.14 -3.65
C GLY A 68 -18.15 -9.68 -2.64
N LEU A 69 -17.98 -10.96 -2.24
CA LEU A 69 -18.81 -11.62 -1.22
C LEU A 69 -18.49 -11.19 0.23
N GLY A 70 -17.58 -10.23 0.42
CA GLY A 70 -17.19 -9.74 1.75
C GLY A 70 -16.42 -10.75 2.62
N ARG A 71 -15.84 -11.81 2.04
CA ARG A 71 -15.16 -12.89 2.79
C ARG A 71 -13.67 -12.67 3.03
N ALA A 72 -13.05 -11.73 2.30
CA ALA A 72 -11.61 -11.46 2.39
C ALA A 72 -11.17 -11.10 3.82
N HIS A 73 -12.03 -10.42 4.60
CA HIS A 73 -11.72 -10.03 5.99
C HIS A 73 -11.29 -11.21 6.88
N ILE A 74 -11.80 -12.43 6.62
CA ILE A 74 -11.46 -13.65 7.37
C ILE A 74 -9.97 -13.94 7.22
N PHE A 75 -9.44 -13.80 6.00
CA PHE A 75 -8.03 -14.03 5.71
C PHE A 75 -7.21 -12.80 6.06
N MET A 76 -7.63 -11.62 5.63
CA MET A 76 -6.88 -10.38 5.84
C MET A 76 -6.68 -10.04 7.31
N SER A 77 -7.54 -10.49 8.23
CA SER A 77 -7.38 -10.22 9.67
C SER A 77 -6.44 -11.19 10.39
N GLN A 78 -5.90 -12.22 9.70
CA GLN A 78 -5.01 -13.18 10.35
C GLN A 78 -3.65 -12.55 10.69
N GLU A 79 -3.22 -12.69 11.95
CA GLU A 79 -1.95 -12.15 12.44
C GLU A 79 -0.76 -12.59 11.58
N HIS A 80 -0.78 -13.84 11.10
CA HIS A 80 0.25 -14.39 10.24
C HIS A 80 0.44 -13.57 8.96
N TYR A 81 -0.64 -13.21 8.27
CA TYR A 81 -0.54 -12.37 7.07
C TYR A 81 -0.26 -10.92 7.43
N GLN A 82 -0.89 -10.38 8.48
CA GLN A 82 -0.65 -9.01 8.93
C GLN A 82 0.82 -8.72 9.26
N SER A 83 1.53 -9.68 9.86
CA SER A 83 2.97 -9.55 10.12
C SER A 83 3.81 -9.45 8.84
N GLN A 84 3.43 -10.20 7.80
CA GLN A 84 4.09 -10.17 6.50
C GLN A 84 3.75 -8.90 5.72
N PHE A 85 2.50 -8.46 5.74
CA PHE A 85 2.08 -7.19 5.12
C PHE A 85 2.83 -6.00 5.69
N LYS A 86 3.07 -5.94 7.01
CA LYS A 86 3.91 -4.89 7.62
C LYS A 86 5.31 -4.80 7.02
N THR A 87 5.86 -5.94 6.59
CA THR A 87 7.18 -5.98 5.96
C THR A 87 7.12 -5.56 4.49
N ILE A 88 6.02 -5.89 3.79
CA ILE A 88 5.86 -5.66 2.35
C ILE A 88 5.40 -4.23 2.07
N ILE A 89 4.26 -3.80 2.64
CA ILE A 89 3.63 -2.50 2.32
C ILE A 89 3.96 -1.39 3.35
N GLY A 90 4.83 -1.66 4.32
CA GLY A 90 5.24 -0.70 5.36
C GLY A 90 4.37 -0.70 6.63
N GLY A 91 3.20 -1.35 6.58
CA GLY A 91 2.25 -1.40 7.68
C GLY A 91 1.21 -2.53 7.56
N GLY A 92 0.28 -2.58 8.51
CA GLY A 92 -0.77 -3.61 8.51
C GLY A 92 -1.81 -3.32 7.44
N ALA A 93 -2.17 -4.32 6.64
CA ALA A 93 -3.23 -4.14 5.65
C ALA A 93 -4.59 -3.96 6.33
N TRP A 94 -5.43 -3.08 5.77
CA TRP A 94 -6.84 -3.01 6.14
C TRP A 94 -7.50 -4.40 6.02
N PRO A 95 -8.39 -4.81 6.93
CA PRO A 95 -9.01 -6.15 6.93
C PRO A 95 -10.05 -6.33 5.81
N GLY A 96 -9.59 -6.31 4.56
CA GLY A 96 -10.37 -6.49 3.34
C GLY A 96 -9.55 -6.17 2.10
N THR A 97 -10.14 -6.41 0.93
CA THR A 97 -9.54 -6.09 -0.37
C THR A 97 -10.46 -5.13 -1.13
N LEU A 98 -9.88 -4.23 -1.91
CA LEU A 98 -10.61 -3.53 -2.95
C LEU A 98 -10.58 -4.41 -4.21
N ASN A 99 -11.76 -4.77 -4.71
CA ASN A 99 -11.87 -5.59 -5.91
C ASN A 99 -12.03 -4.69 -7.14
N VAL A 100 -11.14 -4.84 -8.10
CA VAL A 100 -11.11 -4.06 -9.33
C VAL A 100 -11.25 -5.00 -10.52
N LYS A 101 -12.39 -4.92 -11.21
CA LYS A 101 -12.63 -5.70 -12.42
C LYS A 101 -11.86 -5.09 -13.59
N VAL A 102 -11.13 -5.93 -14.33
CA VAL A 102 -10.29 -5.51 -15.45
C VAL A 102 -10.68 -6.24 -16.73
N GLU A 103 -10.47 -5.57 -17.86
CA GLU A 103 -10.76 -6.10 -19.20
C GLU A 103 -9.74 -5.60 -20.22
N GLY A 104 -9.79 -6.14 -21.44
CA GLY A 104 -8.93 -5.73 -22.56
C GLY A 104 -7.45 -5.74 -22.21
N GLU A 105 -6.76 -4.63 -22.50
CA GLU A 105 -5.32 -4.50 -22.25
C GLU A 105 -4.97 -4.64 -20.76
N SER A 106 -5.81 -4.12 -19.86
CA SER A 106 -5.56 -4.21 -18.41
C SER A 106 -5.66 -5.64 -17.89
N LEU A 107 -6.54 -6.45 -18.49
CA LEU A 107 -6.60 -7.89 -18.21
C LEU A 107 -5.33 -8.61 -18.70
N ILE A 108 -4.80 -8.24 -19.86
CA ILE A 108 -3.55 -8.82 -20.38
C ILE A 108 -2.38 -8.51 -19.42
N GLN A 109 -2.27 -7.27 -18.95
CA GLN A 109 -1.25 -6.89 -17.97
C GLN A 109 -1.43 -7.63 -16.64
N TYR A 110 -2.66 -7.75 -16.13
CA TYR A 110 -2.94 -8.50 -14.92
C TYR A 110 -2.57 -10.00 -15.05
N LYS A 111 -2.83 -10.61 -16.22
CA LYS A 111 -2.43 -12.00 -16.48
C LYS A 111 -0.92 -12.19 -16.42
N LYS A 112 -0.11 -11.21 -16.84
CA LYS A 112 1.35 -11.27 -16.66
C LYS A 112 1.76 -11.38 -15.19
N LEU A 113 1.09 -10.63 -14.30
CA LEU A 113 1.30 -10.75 -12.85
C LEU A 113 0.90 -12.15 -12.35
N ARG A 114 -0.20 -12.71 -12.86
CA ARG A 114 -0.67 -14.07 -12.50
C ARG A 114 0.29 -15.16 -12.96
N VAL A 115 0.91 -15.01 -14.14
CA VAL A 115 2.00 -15.89 -14.61
C VAL A 115 3.20 -15.77 -13.68
N SER A 116 3.62 -14.55 -13.31
CA SER A 116 4.73 -14.36 -12.36
C SER A 116 4.42 -14.92 -10.96
N ALA A 117 3.14 -14.93 -10.55
CA ALA A 117 2.67 -15.57 -9.32
C ALA A 117 2.52 -17.10 -9.43
N GLY A 118 2.80 -17.70 -10.61
CA GLY A 118 2.75 -19.15 -10.82
C GLY A 118 1.35 -19.73 -11.00
N LEU A 119 0.34 -18.91 -11.27
CA LEU A 119 -1.04 -19.38 -11.47
C LEU A 119 -1.38 -19.72 -12.93
N GLU A 120 -0.60 -19.20 -13.88
CA GLU A 120 -0.85 -19.35 -15.32
C GLU A 120 0.47 -19.59 -16.06
N GLU A 121 0.40 -20.18 -17.25
CA GLU A 121 1.54 -20.32 -18.17
C GLU A 121 1.62 -19.12 -19.12
N GLY A 122 2.83 -18.68 -19.45
CA GLY A 122 3.04 -17.61 -20.42
C GLY A 122 4.28 -16.76 -20.15
N GLU A 123 4.29 -15.55 -20.71
CA GLU A 123 5.28 -14.53 -20.40
C GLU A 123 4.84 -13.75 -19.15
N GLY A 124 5.64 -13.81 -18.08
CA GLY A 124 5.40 -13.10 -16.84
C GLY A 124 5.65 -11.59 -16.96
N SER A 125 5.37 -10.88 -15.87
CA SER A 125 5.77 -9.48 -15.71
C SER A 125 7.19 -9.37 -15.16
N ASP A 126 7.86 -8.26 -15.49
CA ASP A 126 9.14 -7.87 -14.88
C ASP A 126 8.98 -7.18 -13.51
N ILE A 127 7.73 -6.98 -13.04
CA ILE A 127 7.44 -6.36 -11.73
C ILE A 127 7.93 -7.25 -10.59
N GLU A 128 8.58 -6.65 -9.59
CA GLU A 128 9.07 -7.35 -8.40
C GLU A 128 7.90 -7.99 -7.63
N LEU A 129 8.07 -9.26 -7.27
CA LEU A 129 7.09 -10.04 -6.53
C LEU A 129 7.53 -10.25 -5.09
N HIS A 130 6.56 -10.16 -4.18
CA HIS A 130 6.75 -10.37 -2.74
C HIS A 130 5.90 -11.55 -2.27
N PRO A 131 6.50 -12.70 -1.96
CA PRO A 131 5.75 -13.87 -1.50
C PRO A 131 5.14 -13.65 -0.12
N VAL A 132 3.88 -14.03 0.03
CA VAL A 132 3.14 -14.08 1.30
C VAL A 132 2.92 -15.56 1.64
N LYS A 133 3.58 -16.02 2.69
CA LYS A 133 3.54 -17.42 3.09
C LYS A 133 2.18 -17.78 3.71
N GLY A 134 1.66 -18.92 3.28
CA GLY A 134 0.55 -19.61 3.94
C GLY A 134 0.97 -20.26 5.26
N PHE A 135 0.01 -20.81 5.98
CA PHE A 135 0.22 -21.45 7.29
C PHE A 135 -0.86 -22.48 7.59
N ASP A 136 -0.59 -23.37 8.54
CA ASP A 136 -1.57 -24.33 9.07
C ASP A 136 -2.05 -23.89 10.45
N ARG A 137 -3.35 -24.05 10.70
CA ARG A 137 -3.95 -23.84 12.03
C ARG A 137 -5.13 -24.78 12.24
N ASP A 138 -5.13 -25.49 13.38
CA ASP A 138 -6.23 -26.37 13.79
C ASP A 138 -6.62 -27.41 12.72
N GLY A 139 -5.64 -27.91 11.98
CA GLY A 139 -5.84 -28.87 10.88
C GLY A 139 -6.40 -28.26 9.59
N VAL A 140 -6.49 -26.93 9.50
CA VAL A 140 -6.86 -26.19 8.29
C VAL A 140 -5.64 -25.49 7.71
N SER A 141 -5.35 -25.77 6.44
CA SER A 141 -4.30 -25.08 5.69
C SER A 141 -4.84 -23.80 5.06
N PHE A 142 -4.12 -22.70 5.28
CA PHE A 142 -4.36 -21.40 4.68
C PHE A 142 -3.31 -21.18 3.59
N GLY A 143 -3.76 -20.96 2.35
CA GLY A 143 -2.88 -20.78 1.18
C GLY A 143 -1.97 -19.55 1.28
N GLY A 144 -0.93 -19.49 0.47
CA GLY A 144 -0.13 -18.28 0.33
C GLY A 144 -0.79 -17.28 -0.62
N ALA A 145 -0.02 -16.24 -0.93
CA ALA A 145 -0.32 -15.29 -1.99
C ALA A 145 0.99 -14.70 -2.52
N THR A 146 0.91 -14.02 -3.64
CA THR A 146 1.97 -13.17 -4.17
C THR A 146 1.49 -11.73 -4.18
N ALA A 147 2.29 -10.81 -3.61
CA ALA A 147 2.00 -9.39 -3.61
C ALA A 147 2.93 -8.64 -4.58
N PHE A 148 2.40 -7.62 -5.26
CA PHE A 148 3.16 -6.72 -6.12
C PHE A 148 2.89 -5.29 -5.63
N LEU A 149 3.95 -4.55 -5.28
CA LEU A 149 3.81 -3.18 -4.81
C LEU A 149 3.25 -2.28 -5.91
N ALA A 150 2.37 -1.37 -5.53
CA ALA A 150 1.65 -0.54 -6.47
C ALA A 150 1.20 0.78 -5.83
N THR A 151 0.80 1.73 -6.66
CA THR A 151 0.08 2.93 -6.25
C THR A 151 -1.28 2.93 -6.92
N ILE A 152 -2.34 3.14 -6.14
CA ILE A 152 -3.71 3.29 -6.66
C ILE A 152 -4.09 4.76 -6.74
N GLU A 153 -4.60 5.16 -7.90
CA GLU A 153 -4.99 6.54 -8.22
C GLU A 153 -6.48 6.59 -8.59
N SER A 154 -7.22 7.52 -7.98
CA SER A 154 -8.59 7.86 -8.40
C SER A 154 -9.01 9.23 -7.90
N LYS A 155 -9.76 9.98 -8.71
CA LYS A 155 -10.34 11.31 -8.37
C LYS A 155 -9.34 12.30 -7.75
N GLY A 156 -8.06 12.23 -8.13
CA GLY A 156 -6.99 13.08 -7.59
C GLY A 156 -6.44 12.65 -6.24
N ALA A 157 -6.93 11.55 -5.65
CA ALA A 157 -6.31 10.85 -4.53
C ALA A 157 -5.34 9.77 -5.04
N SER A 158 -4.29 9.52 -4.26
CA SER A 158 -3.28 8.51 -4.54
C SER A 158 -2.81 7.86 -3.24
N HIS A 159 -2.67 6.54 -3.24
CA HIS A 159 -2.25 5.77 -2.06
C HIS A 159 -1.33 4.62 -2.44
N ASP A 160 -0.31 4.39 -1.63
CA ASP A 160 0.52 3.19 -1.69
C ASP A 160 -0.33 1.96 -1.33
N CYS A 161 -0.13 0.88 -2.08
CA CYS A 161 -0.91 -0.33 -2.00
C CYS A 161 -0.11 -1.52 -2.54
N ALA A 162 -0.73 -2.69 -2.58
CA ALA A 162 -0.24 -3.83 -3.32
C ALA A 162 -1.38 -4.55 -4.04
N VAL A 163 -1.09 -5.06 -5.24
CA VAL A 163 -1.91 -6.10 -5.87
C VAL A 163 -1.61 -7.41 -5.17
N LEU A 164 -2.64 -8.07 -4.65
CA LEU A 164 -2.54 -9.37 -3.99
C LEU A 164 -3.13 -10.45 -4.90
N ILE A 165 -2.34 -11.49 -5.19
CA ILE A 165 -2.75 -12.65 -5.97
C ILE A 165 -2.72 -13.88 -5.06
N PRO A 166 -3.87 -14.31 -4.50
CA PRO A 166 -3.93 -15.53 -3.69
C PRO A 166 -3.62 -16.77 -4.51
N ASP A 167 -2.90 -17.74 -3.92
CA ASP A 167 -2.59 -19.02 -4.58
C ASP A 167 -3.86 -19.81 -4.94
N LEU A 168 -4.94 -19.56 -4.21
CA LEU A 168 -6.25 -20.17 -4.38
C LEU A 168 -7.29 -19.10 -4.71
N THR A 169 -7.32 -18.67 -5.98
CA THR A 169 -8.35 -17.77 -6.50
C THR A 169 -9.14 -18.39 -7.65
N ARG A 170 -10.40 -18.00 -7.78
CA ARG A 170 -11.29 -18.38 -8.90
C ARG A 170 -11.60 -17.21 -9.82
N HIS A 171 -11.25 -15.98 -9.41
CA HIS A 171 -11.48 -14.79 -10.20
C HIS A 171 -10.22 -14.50 -11.01
N GLU A 172 -10.36 -14.56 -12.33
CA GLU A 172 -9.24 -14.34 -13.28
C GLU A 172 -9.21 -12.89 -13.79
N ASP A 173 -10.33 -12.17 -13.68
CA ASP A 173 -10.55 -10.81 -14.17
C ASP A 173 -10.76 -9.78 -13.06
N VAL A 174 -10.55 -10.19 -11.80
CA VAL A 174 -10.63 -9.31 -10.63
C VAL A 174 -9.26 -9.20 -9.98
N VAL A 175 -8.76 -7.97 -9.93
CA VAL A 175 -7.57 -7.59 -9.18
C VAL A 175 -7.98 -7.31 -7.74
N GLU A 176 -7.33 -7.97 -6.79
CA GLU A 176 -7.50 -7.68 -5.37
C GLU A 176 -6.40 -6.71 -4.92
N VAL A 177 -6.78 -5.55 -4.41
CA VAL A 177 -5.85 -4.52 -3.94
C VAL A 177 -5.93 -4.40 -2.42
N ILE A 178 -4.76 -4.42 -1.76
CA ILE A 178 -4.60 -4.23 -0.33
C ILE A 178 -3.84 -2.93 -0.04
N ALA A 179 -4.17 -2.25 1.04
CA ALA A 179 -3.49 -1.05 1.50
C ALA A 179 -3.62 -0.93 3.01
N GLU A 180 -2.83 -0.06 3.64
CA GLU A 180 -2.96 0.23 5.07
C GLU A 180 -4.29 0.93 5.42
N VAL A 181 -4.84 1.66 4.45
CA VAL A 181 -6.05 2.46 4.60
C VAL A 181 -7.26 1.79 3.97
N PHE A 182 -8.46 2.18 4.42
CA PHE A 182 -9.68 1.78 3.73
C PHE A 182 -9.84 2.58 2.43
N LEU A 183 -9.45 1.99 1.30
CA LEU A 183 -9.41 2.67 0.00
C LEU A 183 -10.77 3.20 -0.46
N ARG A 184 -11.88 2.54 -0.13
CA ARG A 184 -13.22 3.04 -0.50
C ARG A 184 -13.53 4.37 0.15
N GLU A 185 -13.16 4.56 1.41
CA GLU A 185 -13.37 5.83 2.09
C GLU A 185 -12.31 6.86 1.66
N SER A 186 -11.04 6.45 1.65
CA SER A 186 -9.91 7.35 1.39
C SER A 186 -9.93 7.95 -0.02
N CYS A 187 -10.35 7.16 -1.02
CA CYS A 187 -10.53 7.61 -2.40
C CYS A 187 -11.99 7.95 -2.76
N SER A 188 -12.92 7.90 -1.79
CA SER A 188 -14.36 8.09 -2.02
C SER A 188 -14.91 7.21 -3.15
N LEU A 189 -14.57 5.92 -3.14
CA LEU A 189 -14.91 4.95 -4.17
C LEU A 189 -16.23 4.22 -3.90
N VAL A 190 -17.06 4.15 -4.93
CA VAL A 190 -18.24 3.26 -5.00
C VAL A 190 -18.12 2.28 -6.16
N ASP A 191 -19.00 1.28 -6.20
CA ASP A 191 -19.02 0.33 -7.32
C ASP A 191 -19.34 1.03 -8.64
N GLY A 192 -18.68 0.60 -9.71
CA GLY A 192 -18.79 1.22 -11.03
C GLY A 192 -17.76 2.33 -11.30
N GLU A 193 -16.98 2.74 -10.30
CA GLU A 193 -15.98 3.79 -10.49
C GLU A 193 -14.65 3.27 -11.02
N THR A 194 -13.99 4.10 -11.83
CA THR A 194 -12.70 3.77 -12.43
C THR A 194 -11.55 4.09 -11.49
N VAL A 195 -10.57 3.20 -11.46
CA VAL A 195 -9.29 3.38 -10.77
C VAL A 195 -8.13 3.05 -11.72
N SER A 196 -6.96 3.62 -11.43
CA SER A 196 -5.70 3.27 -12.07
C SER A 196 -4.76 2.69 -11.04
N ILE A 197 -4.19 1.52 -11.30
CA ILE A 197 -3.18 0.87 -10.47
C ILE A 197 -1.86 0.91 -11.24
N VAL A 198 -0.85 1.51 -10.64
CA VAL A 198 0.48 1.71 -11.24
C VAL A 198 1.48 0.83 -10.50
N LEU A 199 2.21 -0.02 -11.21
CA LEU A 199 3.25 -0.89 -10.67
C LEU A 199 4.58 -0.53 -11.33
N GLU A 200 5.65 -0.44 -10.53
CA GLU A 200 7.01 -0.06 -10.96
C GLU A 200 8.04 -1.12 -10.58
#